data_AF-A0A2G6D5H1-F1
#
_entry.id   AF-A0A2G6D5H1-F1
#
_cell.length_a   1.000
_cell.length_b   1.000
_cell.length_c   1.000
_cell.angle_alpha   90.00
_cell.angle_beta   90.00
_cell.angle_gamma   90.00
#
_symmetry.space_group_name_H-M   'P 1'
#
loop_
_entity.id
_entity.type
_entity.pdbx_description
1 polymer ?
#
loop_
_entity_poly.entity_id
_entity_poly.type
_entity_poly.pdbx_seq_one_letter_code
_entity_poly.pdbx_strand_id
1 'polypeptide(L)'
;MQEDRTGTGYLRSREALGTIMLRQIPATERYALTINRCGADRYTKTSYPFHCGIYSEIVTPEAFFHFNLNNEIIRIIGRGTAWPHPQEWLKRTCGNDWVYYSTGGYTGVFETTGEYYLPNLSYPTNKSMGGSPLELPEVRKMVETWYPLLQKGCSRLQETLETGSDEALFLDRVLENSPERLRERTERLLDITGGHISVLPPDTRHVDYNVIPVAISRGCLYKCTFCRVKNEIPFHRLPITEIEGQLDRLQAFFGPELGNGYGLFLGEHDGLAAGPARICYGIEEGYRRLGLTGSFFKTGMTFMFGSVSSLLGAPGSLFAELERLPGRICINIGFESADQRTLDQLGKPISESDVIEAFLRSQEINDTFQSVEITANFVIDETLPATHFTALSTLLRDRVNRSRSKGSIYLSPMQFEDPRRSKLFLFYRYKCLSRLPLFLYTIQRW
;
A
#
# COMPACT_ATOMS: atom_id res chain seq x y z
N MET A 1 -50.40 -35.08 7.23
CA MET A 1 -51.47 -34.27 7.85
C MET A 1 -50.77 -33.33 8.83
N GLN A 2 -50.64 -32.06 8.43
CA GLN A 2 -50.26 -30.81 9.16
C GLN A 2 -49.03 -30.82 10.09
N GLU A 3 -47.94 -30.10 9.78
CA GLU A 3 -47.67 -28.62 9.81
C GLU A 3 -47.25 -28.08 11.19
N ASP A 4 -45.96 -27.71 11.32
CA ASP A 4 -45.41 -26.42 11.85
C ASP A 4 -43.87 -26.54 11.87
N ARG A 5 -43.02 -25.78 11.14
CA ARG A 5 -42.74 -24.34 10.97
C ARG A 5 -42.09 -23.62 12.18
N THR A 6 -40.75 -23.67 12.24
CA THR A 6 -39.79 -22.57 12.56
C THR A 6 -38.38 -23.13 12.36
N GLY A 7 -37.36 -22.54 11.75
CA GLY A 7 -37.15 -21.27 11.06
C GLY A 7 -35.69 -21.32 10.54
N THR A 8 -35.50 -21.55 9.25
CA THR A 8 -34.20 -21.51 8.57
C THR A 8 -34.30 -20.51 7.42
N GLY A 9 -33.58 -19.39 7.54
CA GLY A 9 -33.69 -18.29 6.57
C GLY A 9 -32.49 -17.36 6.64
N TYR A 10 -31.31 -17.83 6.28
CA TYR A 10 -30.16 -16.98 5.94
C TYR A 10 -29.25 -17.67 4.90
N LEU A 11 -29.85 -18.15 3.81
CA LEU A 11 -29.13 -18.75 2.67
C LEU A 11 -29.81 -18.39 1.33
N ARG A 12 -29.93 -17.09 1.06
CA ARG A 12 -30.09 -16.48 -0.29
C ARG A 12 -29.55 -15.06 -0.11
N SER A 13 -28.41 -14.63 -0.67
CA SER A 13 -28.16 -14.48 -2.10
C SER A 13 -26.66 -14.38 -2.37
N ARG A 14 -26.07 -15.42 -2.98
CA ARG A 14 -24.68 -15.42 -3.49
C ARG A 14 -24.59 -15.03 -4.97
N GLU A 15 -25.71 -14.64 -5.59
CA GLU A 15 -25.80 -14.31 -7.03
C GLU A 15 -25.89 -12.80 -7.33
N ALA A 16 -25.81 -11.92 -6.32
CA ALA A 16 -25.85 -10.46 -6.53
C ALA A 16 -24.47 -9.79 -6.67
N LEU A 17 -23.37 -10.54 -6.58
CA LEU A 17 -21.99 -10.00 -6.61
C LEU A 17 -21.39 -9.88 -8.02
N GLY A 18 -22.11 -10.29 -9.06
CA GLY A 18 -21.70 -10.14 -10.45
C GLY A 18 -22.51 -9.04 -11.13
N THR A 19 -21.82 -8.00 -11.63
CA THR A 19 -22.35 -6.84 -12.39
C THR A 19 -22.61 -5.57 -11.57
N ILE A 20 -21.57 -5.08 -10.88
CA ILE A 20 -21.35 -3.61 -10.87
C ILE A 20 -20.37 -3.34 -12.02
N MET A 21 -20.86 -3.45 -13.26
CA MET A 21 -20.29 -2.58 -14.27
C MET A 21 -20.56 -1.17 -13.77
N LEU A 22 -19.55 -0.29 -13.82
CA LEU A 22 -19.80 1.14 -13.97
C LEU A 22 -20.70 1.27 -15.19
N ARG A 23 -22.02 1.12 -15.02
CA ARG A 23 -22.98 1.67 -15.98
C ARG A 23 -22.51 3.10 -16.09
N GLN A 24 -22.14 3.52 -17.30
CA GLN A 24 -22.06 4.94 -17.61
C GLN A 24 -23.47 5.47 -17.33
N ILE A 25 -23.73 5.84 -16.07
CA ILE A 25 -24.94 6.51 -15.68
C ILE A 25 -24.82 7.83 -16.43
N PRO A 26 -25.74 8.11 -17.38
CA PRO A 26 -25.68 9.34 -18.14
C PRO A 26 -25.48 10.54 -17.21
N ALA A 27 -24.83 11.60 -17.71
CA ALA A 27 -24.70 12.87 -17.01
C ALA A 27 -26.08 13.56 -16.88
N THR A 28 -27.02 12.91 -16.19
CA THR A 28 -28.21 13.55 -15.64
C THR A 28 -27.79 14.22 -14.34
N GLU A 29 -28.41 15.36 -14.02
CA GLU A 29 -28.27 16.13 -12.77
C GLU A 29 -28.70 15.32 -11.53
N ARG A 30 -28.02 14.21 -11.25
CA ARG A 30 -28.38 13.31 -10.18
C ARG A 30 -27.40 13.47 -9.04
N TYR A 31 -27.92 14.03 -7.96
CA TYR A 31 -27.34 13.89 -6.63
C TYR A 31 -27.81 12.56 -6.03
N ALA A 32 -26.90 11.80 -5.43
CA ALA A 32 -27.26 10.58 -4.71
C ALA A 32 -26.34 10.38 -3.51
N LEU A 33 -26.88 9.77 -2.46
CA LEU A 33 -26.15 9.38 -1.26
C LEU A 33 -26.38 7.88 -1.01
N THR A 34 -25.33 7.19 -0.61
CA THR A 34 -25.41 5.82 -0.10
C THR A 34 -24.44 5.69 1.06
N ILE A 35 -24.93 5.34 2.24
CA ILE A 35 -24.13 5.17 3.45
C ILE A 35 -23.80 3.69 3.71
N ASN A 36 -22.64 3.41 4.30
CA ASN A 36 -22.23 2.08 4.76
C ASN A 36 -22.29 0.97 3.70
N ARG A 37 -21.93 1.30 2.45
CA ARG A 37 -21.83 0.33 1.36
C ARG A 37 -20.71 -0.67 1.66
N CYS A 38 -21.03 -1.95 1.59
CA CYS A 38 -20.04 -3.02 1.69
C CYS A 38 -19.37 -3.27 0.33
N GLY A 39 -18.08 -2.96 0.24
CA GLY A 39 -17.19 -3.41 -0.83
C GLY A 39 -16.70 -4.84 -0.62
N ALA A 40 -15.58 -5.20 -1.24
CA ALA A 40 -14.99 -6.52 -0.99
C ALA A 40 -14.25 -6.63 0.35
N ASP A 41 -14.35 -7.83 0.93
CA ASP A 41 -13.71 -8.25 2.19
C ASP A 41 -12.21 -8.61 2.04
N ARG A 42 -11.66 -8.40 0.84
CA ARG A 42 -10.27 -8.67 0.48
C ARG A 42 -9.86 -7.77 -0.68
N TYR A 43 -8.62 -7.31 -0.63
CA TYR A 43 -8.04 -6.65 -1.79
C TYR A 43 -7.87 -7.66 -2.92
N THR A 44 -8.50 -7.37 -4.06
CA THR A 44 -8.43 -8.21 -5.25
C THR A 44 -7.90 -7.39 -6.40
N LYS A 45 -6.86 -7.89 -7.05
CA LYS A 45 -6.27 -7.29 -8.24
C LYS A 45 -7.25 -7.45 -9.40
N THR A 46 -7.94 -6.37 -9.74
CA THR A 46 -8.96 -6.33 -10.79
C THR A 46 -8.66 -5.21 -11.77
N SER A 47 -9.06 -5.40 -13.02
CA SER A 47 -8.84 -4.43 -14.10
C SER A 47 -9.88 -3.31 -14.12
N TYR A 48 -10.86 -3.31 -13.21
CA TYR A 48 -11.91 -2.30 -13.11
C TYR A 48 -11.87 -1.60 -11.75
N PRO A 49 -12.36 -0.35 -11.63
CA PRO A 49 -12.43 0.36 -10.37
C PRO A 49 -13.27 -0.43 -9.37
N PHE A 50 -12.61 -0.90 -8.33
CA PHE A 50 -13.26 -1.68 -7.28
C PHE A 50 -12.81 -1.15 -5.93
N HIS A 51 -13.74 -1.02 -4.98
CA HIS A 51 -13.44 -0.55 -3.65
C HIS A 51 -13.61 -1.69 -2.64
N CYS A 52 -12.72 -1.75 -1.68
CA CYS A 52 -12.71 -2.75 -0.62
C CYS A 52 -13.12 -2.07 0.69
N GLY A 53 -13.67 -2.84 1.64
CA GLY A 53 -14.09 -2.27 2.93
C GLY A 53 -15.49 -1.68 2.92
N ILE A 54 -15.90 -1.11 4.05
CA ILE A 54 -17.14 -0.39 4.24
C ILE A 54 -16.89 1.10 3.97
N TYR A 55 -17.72 1.71 3.13
CA TYR A 55 -17.55 3.10 2.75
C TYR A 55 -18.90 3.76 2.44
N SER A 56 -18.93 5.08 2.45
CA SER A 56 -20.08 5.85 2.00
C SER A 56 -19.76 6.57 0.69
N GLU A 57 -20.79 6.85 -0.11
CA GLU A 57 -20.66 7.46 -1.43
C GLU A 57 -21.60 8.64 -1.59
N ILE A 58 -21.06 9.77 -2.05
CA ILE A 58 -21.83 10.91 -2.54
C ILE A 58 -21.57 11.04 -4.04
N VAL A 59 -22.65 11.07 -4.82
CA VAL A 59 -22.62 11.28 -6.26
C VAL A 59 -23.12 12.68 -6.55
N THR A 60 -22.35 13.45 -7.30
CA THR A 60 -22.75 14.74 -7.88
C THR A 60 -22.69 14.67 -9.41
N PRO A 61 -23.19 15.68 -10.15
CA PRO A 61 -22.98 15.76 -11.59
C PRO A 61 -21.51 15.72 -12.00
N GLU A 62 -20.62 16.27 -11.16
CA GLU A 62 -19.20 16.45 -11.44
C GLU A 62 -18.34 15.23 -11.04
N ALA A 63 -18.69 14.53 -9.94
CA ALA A 63 -17.84 13.48 -9.38
C ALA A 63 -18.58 12.42 -8.54
N PHE A 64 -17.90 11.30 -8.32
CA PHE A 64 -18.14 10.36 -7.22
C PHE A 64 -17.14 10.63 -6.10
N PHE A 65 -17.63 10.80 -4.88
CA PHE A 65 -16.84 10.94 -3.66
C PHE A 65 -17.03 9.71 -2.78
N HIS A 66 -15.93 9.08 -2.35
CA HIS A 66 -15.99 8.00 -1.35
C HIS A 66 -15.41 8.45 -0.02
N PHE A 67 -16.05 7.98 1.06
CA PHE A 67 -15.73 8.33 2.43
C PHE A 67 -15.49 7.08 3.26
N ASN A 68 -14.52 7.16 4.16
CA ASN A 68 -14.21 6.09 5.12
C ASN A 68 -15.17 6.14 6.33
N LEU A 69 -14.95 5.27 7.33
CA LEU A 69 -15.83 5.20 8.52
C LEU A 69 -15.70 6.41 9.46
N ASN A 70 -14.67 7.24 9.28
CA ASN A 70 -14.53 8.54 9.93
C ASN A 70 -15.17 9.69 9.11
N ASN A 71 -15.86 9.36 8.02
CA ASN A 71 -16.46 10.31 7.07
C ASN A 71 -15.42 11.19 6.37
N GLU A 72 -14.16 10.76 6.35
CA GLU A 72 -13.09 11.45 5.62
C GLU A 72 -13.11 11.02 4.16
N ILE A 73 -12.89 11.96 3.26
CA ILE A 73 -12.74 11.66 1.84
C ILE A 73 -11.52 10.75 1.61
N ILE A 74 -11.69 9.70 0.81
CA ILE A 74 -10.61 8.74 0.47
C ILE A 74 -10.44 8.56 -1.04
N ARG A 75 -11.46 8.88 -1.84
CA ARG A 75 -11.40 8.69 -3.30
C ARG A 75 -12.30 9.69 -4.03
N ILE A 76 -11.86 10.10 -5.22
CA ILE A 76 -12.64 10.89 -6.18
C ILE A 76 -12.56 10.26 -7.57
N ILE A 77 -13.71 10.16 -8.26
CA ILE A 77 -13.80 9.78 -9.68
C ILE A 77 -14.57 10.87 -10.42
N GLY A 78 -13.93 11.54 -11.39
CA GLY A 78 -14.61 12.56 -12.19
C GLY A 78 -15.63 11.97 -13.17
N ARG A 79 -16.71 12.71 -13.43
CA ARG A 79 -17.82 12.29 -14.33
C ARG A 79 -17.92 13.11 -15.62
N GLY A 80 -17.19 14.22 -15.72
CA GLY A 80 -17.19 15.07 -16.91
C GLY A 80 -16.48 14.42 -18.09
N THR A 81 -16.84 14.82 -19.31
CA THR A 81 -16.17 14.37 -20.56
C THR A 81 -14.70 14.75 -20.64
N ALA A 82 -14.29 15.73 -19.83
CA ALA A 82 -12.90 16.18 -19.72
C ALA A 82 -12.09 15.38 -18.68
N TRP A 83 -12.73 14.50 -17.89
CA TRP A 83 -12.02 13.56 -17.03
C TRP A 83 -11.22 12.57 -17.88
N PRO A 84 -9.94 12.28 -17.58
CA PRO A 84 -9.07 11.56 -18.51
C PRO A 84 -9.59 10.19 -18.92
N HIS A 85 -10.11 9.42 -17.97
CA HIS A 85 -10.68 8.10 -18.26
C HIS A 85 -11.66 7.67 -17.16
N PRO A 86 -12.83 7.07 -17.49
CA PRO A 86 -13.86 6.72 -16.50
C PRO A 86 -13.45 5.63 -15.49
N GLN A 87 -12.34 4.93 -15.75
CA GLN A 87 -11.78 3.94 -14.82
C GLN A 87 -10.63 4.47 -13.98
N GLU A 88 -10.27 5.75 -14.10
CA GLU A 88 -9.17 6.34 -13.37
C GLU A 88 -9.69 7.20 -12.22
N TRP A 89 -8.93 7.28 -11.12
CA TRP A 89 -9.38 7.94 -9.90
C TRP A 89 -8.25 8.61 -9.15
N LEU A 90 -8.63 9.58 -8.31
CA LEU A 90 -7.79 10.12 -7.25
C LEU A 90 -8.04 9.34 -5.97
N LYS A 91 -6.97 8.99 -5.25
CA LYS A 91 -6.99 8.42 -3.91
C LYS A 91 -6.27 9.37 -2.96
N ARG A 92 -6.85 9.63 -1.78
CA ARG A 92 -6.18 10.38 -0.71
C ARG A 92 -5.47 9.41 0.23
N THR A 93 -4.21 9.66 0.55
CA THR A 93 -3.47 8.89 1.56
C THR A 93 -3.79 9.37 2.98
N CYS A 94 -3.41 8.60 4.00
CA CYS A 94 -3.47 9.06 5.39
C CYS A 94 -2.54 10.25 5.66
N GLY A 95 -1.46 10.39 4.88
CA GLY A 95 -0.59 11.57 4.83
C GLY A 95 -1.19 12.78 4.12
N ASN A 96 -2.46 12.69 3.69
CA ASN A 96 -3.19 13.74 3.00
C ASN A 96 -2.62 14.16 1.63
N ASP A 97 -1.86 13.26 1.01
CA ASP A 97 -1.43 13.37 -0.38
C ASP A 97 -2.50 12.82 -1.33
N TRP A 98 -2.56 13.38 -2.54
CA TRP A 98 -3.35 12.82 -3.65
C TRP A 98 -2.49 11.96 -4.56
N VAL A 99 -2.98 10.74 -4.83
CA VAL A 99 -2.40 9.80 -5.78
C VAL A 99 -3.39 9.57 -6.92
N TYR A 100 -2.95 9.76 -8.16
CA TYR A 100 -3.78 9.49 -9.34
C TYR A 100 -3.50 8.07 -9.87
N TYR A 101 -4.49 7.20 -9.80
CA TYR A 101 -4.41 5.84 -10.33
C TYR A 101 -4.87 5.84 -11.79
N SER A 102 -3.89 5.79 -12.69
CA SER A 102 -4.14 5.70 -14.13
C SER A 102 -4.17 4.25 -14.58
N THR A 103 -4.94 3.94 -15.62
CA THR A 103 -4.86 2.66 -16.35
C THR A 103 -3.49 2.44 -17.00
N GLY A 104 -2.67 3.50 -17.11
CA GLY A 104 -1.36 3.49 -17.75
C GLY A 104 -1.42 3.43 -19.29
N GLY A 105 -2.63 3.47 -19.88
CA GLY A 105 -2.82 3.32 -21.32
C GLY A 105 -2.48 1.91 -21.83
N TYR A 106 -2.09 1.80 -23.11
CA TYR A 106 -1.64 0.52 -23.73
C TYR A 106 -0.31 -0.02 -23.16
N THR A 107 0.19 0.52 -22.04
CA THR A 107 1.46 0.09 -21.45
C THR A 107 1.21 -1.09 -20.51
N GLY A 108 2.11 -2.07 -20.52
CA GLY A 108 2.01 -3.30 -19.72
C GLY A 108 2.21 -3.07 -18.22
N VAL A 109 1.32 -2.28 -17.60
CA VAL A 109 1.36 -1.93 -16.17
C VAL A 109 1.30 -3.19 -15.34
N PHE A 110 0.35 -4.09 -15.64
CA PHE A 110 0.20 -5.34 -14.90
C PHE A 110 1.44 -6.22 -15.05
N GLU A 111 2.00 -6.33 -16.26
CA GLU A 111 3.25 -7.05 -16.45
C GLU A 111 4.41 -6.39 -15.70
N THR A 112 4.44 -5.06 -15.59
CA THR A 112 5.57 -4.35 -14.99
C THR A 112 5.50 -4.31 -13.48
N THR A 113 4.36 -3.92 -12.91
CA THR A 113 4.19 -3.67 -11.47
C THR A 113 3.42 -4.79 -10.78
N GLY A 114 2.70 -5.64 -11.53
CA GLY A 114 1.77 -6.63 -11.00
C GLY A 114 0.45 -6.03 -10.51
N GLU A 115 0.18 -4.76 -10.83
CA GLU A 115 -1.08 -4.06 -10.55
C GLU A 115 -1.71 -3.56 -11.86
N TYR A 116 -3.04 -3.46 -11.92
CA TYR A 116 -3.74 -2.98 -13.12
C TYR A 116 -3.73 -1.46 -13.29
N TYR A 117 -3.33 -0.74 -12.24
CA TYR A 117 -3.31 0.71 -12.21
C TYR A 117 -1.95 1.20 -11.76
N LEU A 118 -1.44 2.22 -12.46
CA LEU A 118 -0.19 2.87 -12.15
C LEU A 118 -0.47 4.04 -11.19
N PRO A 119 0.12 4.05 -9.98
CA PRO A 119 0.05 5.20 -9.08
C PRO A 119 0.94 6.34 -9.59
N ASN A 120 0.33 7.47 -9.93
CA ASN A 120 1.01 8.70 -10.28
C ASN A 120 0.97 9.65 -9.09
N LEU A 121 2.15 10.01 -8.62
CA LEU A 121 2.38 10.74 -7.39
C LEU A 121 2.77 12.18 -7.72
N SER A 122 2.59 13.10 -6.77
CA SER A 122 3.03 14.50 -6.91
C SER A 122 4.56 14.65 -6.99
N TYR A 123 5.30 13.60 -6.60
CA TYR A 123 6.76 13.54 -6.59
C TYR A 123 7.29 12.55 -7.64
N PRO A 124 8.53 12.71 -8.14
CA PRO A 124 8.97 12.11 -9.41
C PRO A 124 9.33 10.61 -9.38
N THR A 125 8.79 9.78 -8.49
CA THR A 125 9.23 8.37 -8.34
C THR A 125 8.75 7.43 -9.46
N ASN A 126 7.56 7.65 -10.03
CA ASN A 126 6.95 6.68 -10.96
C ASN A 126 6.82 7.21 -12.41
N LYS A 127 7.44 8.36 -12.72
CA LYS A 127 7.32 9.02 -14.04
C LYS A 127 7.82 8.16 -15.21
N SER A 128 8.66 7.13 -14.96
CA SER A 128 9.18 6.24 -16.00
C SER A 128 8.13 5.33 -16.65
N MET A 129 6.98 5.12 -16.01
CA MET A 129 5.91 4.23 -16.49
C MET A 129 4.64 4.97 -16.95
N GLY A 130 4.52 6.27 -16.69
CA GLY A 130 3.26 7.01 -16.87
C GLY A 130 3.45 8.48 -17.22
N GLY A 131 2.33 9.16 -17.47
CA GLY A 131 2.29 10.60 -17.68
C GLY A 131 2.29 11.40 -16.38
N SER A 132 2.02 12.70 -16.47
CA SER A 132 1.76 13.57 -15.33
C SER A 132 0.25 13.88 -15.22
N PRO A 133 -0.63 12.92 -14.87
CA PRO A 133 -2.07 13.16 -14.83
C PRO A 133 -2.46 14.23 -13.81
N LEU A 134 -1.69 14.41 -12.74
CA LEU A 134 -1.87 15.49 -11.76
C LEU A 134 -1.61 16.90 -12.35
N GLU A 135 -0.90 16.99 -13.49
CA GLU A 135 -0.70 18.26 -14.19
C GLU A 135 -1.85 18.59 -15.15
N LEU A 136 -2.76 17.65 -15.43
CA LEU A 136 -3.91 17.89 -16.29
C LEU A 136 -4.88 18.89 -15.64
N PRO A 137 -5.39 19.90 -16.38
CA PRO A 137 -6.22 20.96 -15.81
C PRO A 137 -7.42 20.45 -15.00
N GLU A 138 -8.12 19.43 -15.51
CA GLU A 138 -9.32 18.89 -14.84
C GLU A 138 -9.00 18.11 -13.57
N VAL A 139 -7.89 17.37 -13.56
CA VAL A 139 -7.44 16.63 -12.37
C VAL A 139 -6.98 17.61 -11.29
N ARG A 140 -6.17 18.62 -11.69
CA ARG A 140 -5.73 19.69 -10.79
C ARG A 140 -6.91 20.45 -10.20
N LYS A 141 -7.85 20.87 -11.04
CA LYS A 141 -9.09 21.52 -10.61
C LYS A 141 -9.85 20.66 -9.60
N MET A 142 -9.98 19.35 -9.84
CA MET A 142 -10.64 18.45 -8.90
C MET A 142 -9.92 18.41 -7.55
N VAL A 143 -8.58 18.30 -7.54
CA VAL A 143 -7.77 18.33 -6.31
C VAL A 143 -7.90 19.66 -5.55
N GLU A 144 -8.01 20.78 -6.26
CA GLU A 144 -8.10 22.12 -5.64
C GLU A 144 -9.53 22.47 -5.18
N THR A 145 -10.56 21.90 -5.80
CA THR A 145 -11.95 22.33 -5.62
C THR A 145 -12.90 21.25 -5.10
N TRP A 146 -12.40 20.06 -4.72
CA TRP A 146 -13.24 18.96 -4.26
C TRP A 146 -14.17 19.36 -3.09
N TYR A 147 -13.69 20.16 -2.14
CA TYR A 147 -14.45 20.50 -0.93
C TYR A 147 -15.60 21.47 -1.22
N PRO A 148 -15.42 22.59 -1.95
CA PRO A 148 -16.54 23.41 -2.42
C PRO A 148 -17.56 22.63 -3.27
N LEU A 149 -17.10 21.71 -4.13
CA LEU A 149 -18.00 20.85 -4.92
C LEU A 149 -18.82 19.92 -4.02
N LEU A 150 -18.17 19.36 -3.00
CA LEU A 150 -18.82 18.53 -2.00
C LEU A 150 -19.84 19.31 -1.17
N GLN A 151 -19.51 20.53 -0.72
CA GLN A 151 -20.43 21.42 -0.01
C GLN A 151 -21.71 21.65 -0.81
N LYS A 152 -21.56 22.02 -2.09
CA LYS A 152 -22.70 22.19 -3.00
C LYS A 152 -23.52 20.90 -3.12
N GLY A 153 -22.86 19.75 -3.26
CA GLY A 153 -23.52 18.44 -3.33
C GLY A 153 -24.31 18.09 -2.07
N CYS A 154 -23.71 18.28 -0.90
CA CYS A 154 -24.34 18.05 0.39
C CYS A 154 -25.57 18.96 0.59
N SER A 155 -25.46 20.25 0.27
CA SER A 155 -26.61 21.17 0.39
C SER A 155 -27.79 20.73 -0.47
N ARG A 156 -27.54 20.27 -1.71
CA ARG A 156 -28.60 19.75 -2.59
C ARG A 156 -29.26 18.48 -2.07
N LEU A 157 -28.48 17.59 -1.47
CA LEU A 157 -29.02 16.37 -0.86
C LEU A 157 -29.85 16.70 0.38
N GLN A 158 -29.38 17.61 1.23
CA GLN A 158 -30.06 18.04 2.45
C GLN A 158 -31.46 18.62 2.19
N GLU A 159 -31.70 19.29 1.05
CA GLU A 159 -33.03 19.78 0.65
C GLU A 159 -34.09 18.66 0.57
N THR A 160 -33.67 17.40 0.40
CA THR A 160 -34.56 16.24 0.19
C THR A 160 -34.60 15.25 1.36
N LEU A 161 -33.72 15.43 2.36
CA LEU A 161 -33.57 14.49 3.47
C LEU A 161 -34.37 14.96 4.69
N GLU A 162 -34.89 14.00 5.45
CA GLU A 162 -35.52 14.29 6.74
C GLU A 162 -34.47 14.78 7.74
N THR A 163 -34.75 15.88 8.43
CA THR A 163 -33.85 16.43 9.45
C THR A 163 -33.62 15.40 10.56
N GLY A 164 -32.36 15.14 10.90
CA GLY A 164 -31.97 14.18 11.94
C GLY A 164 -31.90 12.72 11.46
N SER A 165 -32.17 12.43 10.19
CA SER A 165 -31.87 11.13 9.59
C SER A 165 -30.37 10.81 9.64
N ASP A 166 -30.01 9.53 9.60
CA ASP A 166 -28.62 9.07 9.55
C ASP A 166 -27.88 9.67 8.35
N GLU A 167 -28.56 9.80 7.22
CA GLU A 167 -28.09 10.46 6.01
C GLU A 167 -27.79 11.94 6.24
N ALA A 168 -28.70 12.69 6.86
CA ALA A 168 -28.48 14.11 7.14
C ALA A 168 -27.29 14.31 8.09
N LEU A 169 -27.21 13.53 9.17
CA LEU A 169 -26.09 13.57 10.12
C LEU A 169 -24.76 13.13 9.48
N PHE A 170 -24.80 12.19 8.52
CA PHE A 170 -23.63 11.82 7.74
C PHE A 170 -23.10 12.99 6.91
N LEU A 171 -23.99 13.71 6.21
CA LEU A 171 -23.58 14.88 5.42
C LEU A 171 -22.94 15.96 6.29
N ASP A 172 -23.49 16.23 7.48
CA ASP A 172 -22.90 17.19 8.43
C ASP A 172 -21.48 16.76 8.84
N ARG A 173 -21.29 15.48 9.22
CA ARG A 173 -19.97 14.94 9.58
C ARG A 173 -18.97 14.92 8.43
N VAL A 174 -19.43 14.70 7.20
CA VAL A 174 -18.59 14.81 6.00
C VAL A 174 -18.10 16.25 5.83
N LEU A 175 -18.98 17.23 6.00
CA LEU A 175 -18.63 18.64 5.89
C LEU A 175 -17.74 19.14 7.03
N GLU A 176 -17.74 18.49 8.20
CA GLU A 176 -16.74 18.78 9.23
C GLU A 176 -15.30 18.49 8.78
N ASN A 177 -15.10 17.54 7.86
CA ASN A 177 -13.79 17.15 7.36
C ASN A 177 -13.27 18.11 6.27
N SER A 178 -13.13 19.39 6.62
CA SER A 178 -12.55 20.41 5.74
C SER A 178 -11.08 20.12 5.39
N PRO A 179 -10.53 20.73 4.33
CA PRO A 179 -9.10 20.62 4.01
C PRO A 179 -8.18 20.96 5.18
N GLU A 180 -8.52 21.96 6.00
CA GLU A 180 -7.79 22.37 7.19
C GLU A 180 -7.81 21.28 8.26
N ARG A 181 -9.00 20.73 8.57
CA ARG A 181 -9.13 19.64 9.56
C ARG A 181 -8.38 18.39 9.13
N LEU A 182 -8.40 18.05 7.84
CA LEU A 182 -7.65 16.92 7.29
C LEU A 182 -6.12 17.15 7.38
N ARG A 183 -5.67 18.40 7.23
CA ARG A 183 -4.26 18.78 7.45
C ARG A 183 -3.86 18.64 8.92
N GLU A 184 -4.64 19.19 9.85
CA GLU A 184 -4.41 19.06 11.30
C GLU A 184 -4.38 17.59 11.73
N ARG A 185 -5.27 16.78 11.17
CA ARG A 185 -5.30 15.33 11.40
C ARG A 185 -4.03 14.66 10.89
N THR A 186 -3.48 15.10 9.78
CA THR A 186 -2.19 14.61 9.27
C THR A 186 -1.05 14.95 10.22
N GLU A 187 -0.98 16.19 10.71
CA GLU A 187 0.02 16.62 11.69
C GLU A 187 -0.04 15.77 12.97
N ARG A 188 -1.25 15.45 13.44
CA ARG A 188 -1.45 14.52 14.55
C ARG A 188 -0.93 13.11 14.25
N LEU A 189 -1.15 12.59 13.04
CA LEU A 189 -0.61 11.29 12.65
C LEU A 189 0.91 11.30 12.65
N LEU A 190 1.53 12.34 12.08
CA LEU A 190 2.98 12.51 12.05
C LEU A 190 3.59 12.61 13.45
N ASP A 191 2.91 13.27 14.38
CA ASP A 191 3.32 13.33 15.79
C ASP A 191 3.22 11.97 16.49
N ILE A 192 2.24 11.13 16.13
CA ILE A 192 2.12 9.76 16.65
C ILE A 192 3.25 8.87 16.10
N THR A 193 3.51 8.94 14.79
CA THR A 193 4.50 8.08 14.11
C THR A 193 5.93 8.56 14.30
N GLY A 194 6.13 9.82 14.68
CA GLY A 194 7.44 10.45 14.81
C GLY A 194 8.00 11.01 13.51
N GLY A 195 7.14 11.29 12.53
CA GLY A 195 7.50 11.88 11.25
C GLY A 195 6.81 11.22 10.05
N HIS A 196 7.23 11.67 8.86
CA HIS A 196 6.75 11.14 7.59
C HIS A 196 7.26 9.73 7.33
N ILE A 197 6.40 8.90 6.76
CA ILE A 197 6.82 7.59 6.26
C ILE A 197 7.44 7.81 4.90
N SER A 198 8.76 7.88 4.86
CA SER A 198 9.48 8.17 3.62
C SER A 198 9.38 7.04 2.58
N VAL A 199 9.09 5.80 3.01
CA VAL A 199 8.89 4.66 2.10
C VAL A 199 8.09 3.53 2.74
N LEU A 200 7.19 2.94 1.95
CA LEU A 200 6.43 1.73 2.29
C LEU A 200 6.96 0.50 1.54
N PRO A 201 7.04 -0.70 2.17
CA PRO A 201 7.45 -1.92 1.47
C PRO A 201 6.68 -2.13 0.16
N PRO A 202 7.33 -2.58 -0.92
CA PRO A 202 6.65 -2.79 -2.21
C PRO A 202 5.44 -3.74 -2.07
N ASP A 203 5.52 -4.68 -1.14
CA ASP A 203 4.45 -5.64 -0.84
C ASP A 203 3.18 -4.99 -0.27
N THR A 204 3.23 -3.76 0.23
CA THR A 204 2.03 -3.02 0.67
C THR A 204 1.04 -2.78 -0.46
N ARG A 205 1.43 -2.96 -1.73
CA ARG A 205 0.51 -3.07 -2.88
C ARG A 205 -0.58 -4.13 -2.69
N HIS A 206 -0.34 -5.16 -1.87
CA HIS A 206 -1.32 -6.20 -1.56
C HIS A 206 -2.51 -5.70 -0.72
N VAL A 207 -2.39 -4.50 -0.15
CA VAL A 207 -3.46 -3.82 0.61
C VAL A 207 -3.68 -2.40 0.09
N ASP A 208 -3.36 -2.14 -1.19
CA ASP A 208 -3.47 -0.82 -1.81
C ASP A 208 -2.69 0.28 -1.06
N TYR A 209 -1.60 -0.06 -0.37
CA TYR A 209 -0.84 0.86 0.49
C TYR A 209 -1.66 1.44 1.67
N ASN A 210 -2.84 0.88 1.97
CA ASN A 210 -3.58 1.15 3.19
C ASN A 210 -2.98 0.30 4.31
N VAL A 211 -2.11 0.90 5.11
CA VAL A 211 -1.52 0.25 6.28
C VAL A 211 -1.78 1.11 7.51
N ILE A 212 -1.45 0.61 8.69
CA ILE A 212 -1.34 1.38 9.92
C ILE A 212 0.13 1.29 10.35
N PRO A 213 0.85 2.41 10.47
CA PRO A 213 2.26 2.39 10.80
C PRO A 213 2.43 2.21 12.30
N VAL A 214 3.24 1.22 12.68
CA VAL A 214 3.66 1.00 14.07
C VAL A 214 5.18 0.93 14.10
N ALA A 215 5.81 2.00 14.56
CA ALA A 215 7.26 2.03 14.74
C ALA A 215 7.66 1.15 15.93
N ILE A 216 8.56 0.20 15.70
CA ILE A 216 9.25 -0.60 16.73
C ILE A 216 10.77 -0.32 16.78
N SER A 217 11.23 0.42 15.77
CA SER A 217 12.58 0.92 15.58
C SER A 217 12.51 2.17 14.72
N ARG A 218 13.53 3.01 14.82
CA ARG A 218 13.70 4.21 14.00
C ARG A 218 15.09 4.25 13.41
N GLY A 219 15.25 5.00 12.34
CA GLY A 219 16.53 5.14 11.65
C GLY A 219 16.87 3.93 10.76
N CYS A 220 18.05 3.96 10.15
CA CYS A 220 18.52 2.88 9.29
C CYS A 220 19.89 2.35 9.72
N LEU A 221 20.11 1.03 9.62
CA LEU A 221 21.41 0.39 9.87
C LEU A 221 22.47 0.88 8.87
N TYR A 222 22.09 1.04 7.61
CA TYR A 222 23.02 1.42 6.54
C TYR A 222 22.70 2.82 6.03
N LYS A 223 23.71 3.68 6.01
CA LYS A 223 23.66 5.02 5.42
C LYS A 223 24.18 4.97 3.98
N CYS A 224 23.52 4.19 3.13
CA CYS A 224 23.95 3.99 1.74
C CYS A 224 23.96 5.31 0.97
N THR A 225 24.99 5.54 0.15
CA THR A 225 25.24 6.82 -0.53
C THR A 225 24.18 7.17 -1.57
N PHE A 226 23.53 6.16 -2.14
CA PHE A 226 22.47 6.35 -3.15
C PHE A 226 21.09 6.62 -2.54
N CYS A 227 20.90 6.36 -1.25
CA CYS A 227 19.56 6.36 -0.68
C CYS A 227 19.07 7.78 -0.42
N ARG A 228 18.11 8.24 -1.23
CA ARG A 228 17.45 9.54 -1.07
C ARG A 228 16.21 9.51 -0.17
N VAL A 229 15.91 8.34 0.38
CA VAL A 229 14.63 8.05 1.03
C VAL A 229 14.78 7.78 2.53
N LYS A 230 15.95 7.33 2.96
CA LYS A 230 16.23 7.02 4.37
C LYS A 230 16.63 8.29 5.13
N ASN A 231 16.15 8.43 6.36
CA ASN A 231 16.49 9.55 7.22
C ASN A 231 17.93 9.45 7.76
N GLU A 232 18.51 10.56 8.21
CA GLU A 232 19.89 10.59 8.75
C GLU A 232 20.02 9.98 10.15
N ILE A 233 18.88 9.61 10.75
CA ILE A 233 18.75 9.12 12.12
C ILE A 233 19.43 7.74 12.22
N PRO A 234 20.40 7.57 13.13
CA PRO A 234 20.99 6.26 13.40
C PRO A 234 19.93 5.27 13.89
N PHE A 235 20.09 4.01 13.49
CA PHE A 235 19.20 2.95 13.93
C PHE A 235 19.16 2.86 15.45
N HIS A 236 17.95 2.84 16.01
CA HIS A 236 17.72 2.48 17.39
C HIS A 236 16.37 1.78 17.55
N ARG A 237 16.29 0.95 18.59
CA ARG A 237 15.09 0.20 18.94
C ARG A 237 14.24 1.04 19.88
N LEU A 238 12.92 1.02 19.68
CA LEU A 238 12.03 1.70 20.61
C LEU A 238 11.84 0.84 21.89
N PRO A 239 11.70 1.49 23.06
CA PRO A 239 11.20 0.84 24.26
C PRO A 239 9.77 0.33 24.05
N ILE A 240 9.42 -0.75 24.75
CA ILE A 240 8.05 -1.31 24.71
C ILE A 240 7.00 -0.27 25.10
N THR A 241 7.27 0.54 26.12
CA THR A 241 6.37 1.60 26.59
C THR A 241 6.06 2.65 25.52
N GLU A 242 7.02 2.95 24.63
CA GLU A 242 6.77 3.86 23.50
C GLU A 242 5.92 3.20 22.41
N ILE A 243 6.12 1.90 22.16
CA ILE A 243 5.28 1.12 21.24
C ILE A 243 3.83 1.09 21.76
N GLU A 244 3.64 0.85 23.07
CA GLU A 244 2.31 0.86 23.71
C GLU A 244 1.63 2.22 23.59
N GLY A 245 2.32 3.29 24.00
CA GLY A 245 1.75 4.64 23.91
C GLY A 245 1.41 5.05 22.49
N GLN A 246 2.21 4.62 21.50
CA GLN A 246 1.92 4.82 20.09
C GLN A 246 0.66 4.05 19.67
N LEU A 247 0.54 2.77 20.02
CA LEU A 247 -0.62 1.95 19.68
C LEU A 247 -1.93 2.52 20.27
N ASP A 248 -1.91 3.00 21.51
CA ASP A 248 -3.08 3.62 22.15
C ASP A 248 -3.50 4.90 21.41
N ARG A 249 -2.52 5.71 21.01
CA ARG A 249 -2.76 6.93 20.24
C ARG A 249 -3.24 6.63 18.81
N LEU A 250 -2.71 5.61 18.15
CA LEU A 250 -3.17 5.15 16.84
C LEU A 250 -4.59 4.60 16.91
N GLN A 251 -4.91 3.84 17.96
CA GLN A 251 -6.26 3.32 18.18
C GLN A 251 -7.28 4.46 18.26
N ALA A 252 -6.98 5.48 19.07
CA ALA A 252 -7.82 6.68 19.18
C ALA A 252 -7.85 7.51 17.89
N PHE A 253 -6.74 7.56 17.15
CA PHE A 253 -6.64 8.30 15.89
C PHE A 253 -7.54 7.70 14.81
N PHE A 254 -7.39 6.40 14.53
CA PHE A 254 -8.14 5.72 13.48
C PHE A 254 -9.60 5.48 13.87
N GLY A 255 -9.90 5.24 15.15
CA GLY A 255 -11.26 5.14 15.67
C GLY A 255 -12.13 4.17 14.87
N PRO A 256 -13.33 4.58 14.42
CA PRO A 256 -14.20 3.76 13.57
C PRO A 256 -13.52 3.14 12.33
N GLU A 257 -12.54 3.81 11.73
CA GLU A 257 -11.85 3.30 10.54
C GLU A 257 -11.05 2.02 10.78
N LEU A 258 -10.76 1.67 12.04
CA LEU A 258 -10.19 0.35 12.38
C LEU A 258 -11.11 -0.81 11.94
N GLY A 259 -12.42 -0.56 11.79
CA GLY A 259 -13.36 -1.53 11.20
C GLY A 259 -12.99 -1.92 9.76
N ASN A 260 -12.26 -1.07 9.04
CA ASN A 260 -11.68 -1.35 7.73
C ASN A 260 -10.18 -1.72 7.80
N GLY A 261 -9.58 -1.90 8.98
CA GLY A 261 -8.14 -2.10 9.13
C GLY A 261 -7.56 -3.16 8.18
N TYR A 262 -6.66 -2.72 7.29
CA TYR A 262 -6.17 -3.49 6.13
C TYR A 262 -4.84 -4.20 6.40
N GLY A 263 -3.89 -3.49 7.00
CA GLY A 263 -2.56 -4.01 7.21
C GLY A 263 -1.76 -3.20 8.22
N LEU A 264 -0.71 -3.81 8.73
CA LEU A 264 0.22 -3.24 9.69
C LEU A 264 1.55 -2.99 8.98
N PHE A 265 2.09 -1.79 9.06
CA PHE A 265 3.46 -1.53 8.64
C PHE A 265 4.34 -1.40 9.89
N LEU A 266 5.23 -2.36 10.09
CA LEU A 266 5.98 -2.53 11.33
C LEU A 266 7.43 -2.05 11.19
N GLY A 267 7.75 -0.97 11.90
CA GLY A 267 9.08 -0.36 11.95
C GLY A 267 9.41 0.52 10.74
N GLU A 268 10.38 1.41 10.91
CA GLU A 268 10.97 2.18 9.81
C GLU A 268 12.22 1.46 9.27
N HIS A 269 12.40 1.52 7.95
CA HIS A 269 13.63 1.17 7.20
C HIS A 269 14.23 -0.24 7.37
N ASP A 270 14.56 -0.69 8.57
CA ASP A 270 15.08 -2.03 8.88
C ASP A 270 14.39 -2.57 10.15
N GLY A 271 13.07 -2.71 10.08
CA GLY A 271 12.26 -3.22 11.18
C GLY A 271 12.70 -4.62 11.65
N LEU A 272 13.25 -5.44 10.76
CA LEU A 272 13.78 -6.77 11.10
C LEU A 272 14.94 -6.69 12.12
N ALA A 273 15.72 -5.61 12.13
CA ALA A 273 16.80 -5.40 13.09
C ALA A 273 16.32 -5.06 14.52
N ALA A 274 15.02 -4.83 14.73
CA ALA A 274 14.43 -4.60 16.05
C ALA A 274 14.57 -5.81 16.99
N GLY A 275 14.72 -7.01 16.41
CA GLY A 275 14.93 -8.26 17.11
C GLY A 275 13.63 -9.01 17.46
N PRO A 276 13.70 -10.34 17.68
CA PRO A 276 12.51 -11.20 17.74
C PRO A 276 11.42 -10.74 18.69
N ALA A 277 11.79 -10.46 19.95
CA ALA A 277 10.82 -10.10 20.99
C ALA A 277 10.01 -8.84 20.63
N ARG A 278 10.64 -7.80 20.05
CA ARG A 278 9.96 -6.55 19.67
C ARG A 278 9.08 -6.73 18.45
N ILE A 279 9.53 -7.52 17.48
CA ILE A 279 8.76 -7.82 16.28
C ILE A 279 7.49 -8.58 16.66
N CYS A 280 7.62 -9.68 17.39
CA CYS A 280 6.49 -10.50 17.82
C CYS A 280 5.51 -9.67 18.67
N TYR A 281 6.03 -8.92 19.65
CA TYR A 281 5.21 -8.02 20.48
C TYR A 281 4.47 -6.97 19.66
N GLY A 282 5.16 -6.28 18.75
CA GLY A 282 4.56 -5.21 17.94
C GLY A 282 3.46 -5.72 16.99
N ILE A 283 3.60 -6.94 16.46
CA ILE A 283 2.56 -7.58 15.64
C ILE A 283 1.38 -7.98 16.51
N GLU A 284 1.62 -8.70 17.61
CA GLU A 284 0.56 -9.21 18.48
C GLU A 284 -0.27 -8.06 19.07
N GLU A 285 0.39 -7.06 19.64
CA GLU A 285 -0.28 -5.90 20.22
C GLU A 285 -0.88 -4.98 19.16
N GLY A 286 -0.24 -4.87 17.99
CA GLY A 286 -0.81 -4.17 16.84
C GLY A 286 -2.15 -4.77 16.42
N TYR A 287 -2.21 -6.10 16.21
CA TYR A 287 -3.45 -6.77 15.84
C TYR A 287 -4.50 -6.70 16.94
N ARG A 288 -4.09 -6.85 18.20
CA ARG A 288 -5.01 -6.84 19.35
C ARG A 288 -5.62 -5.46 19.59
N ARG A 289 -4.80 -4.41 19.69
CA ARG A 289 -5.27 -3.05 20.01
C ARG A 289 -5.95 -2.38 18.82
N LEU A 290 -5.46 -2.60 17.61
CA LEU A 290 -6.01 -2.01 16.39
C LEU A 290 -7.14 -2.85 15.78
N GLY A 291 -7.49 -3.99 16.38
CA GLY A 291 -8.64 -4.81 15.98
C GLY A 291 -8.50 -5.48 14.60
N LEU A 292 -7.29 -5.67 14.10
CA LEU A 292 -7.05 -6.12 12.71
C LEU A 292 -7.57 -7.54 12.42
N THR A 293 -7.66 -8.41 13.43
CA THR A 293 -8.22 -9.77 13.28
C THR A 293 -9.74 -9.74 13.10
N GLY A 294 -10.42 -8.73 13.65
CA GLY A 294 -11.87 -8.58 13.63
C GLY A 294 -12.36 -7.52 12.65
N SER A 295 -11.48 -6.97 11.80
CA SER A 295 -11.87 -5.99 10.80
C SER A 295 -12.72 -6.63 9.71
N PHE A 296 -13.30 -5.80 8.83
CA PHE A 296 -14.03 -6.25 7.66
C PHE A 296 -13.18 -7.13 6.74
N PHE A 297 -11.85 -7.01 6.82
CA PHE A 297 -10.91 -7.81 6.06
C PHE A 297 -10.64 -9.14 6.74
N LYS A 298 -10.89 -10.23 6.01
CA LYS A 298 -10.76 -11.61 6.54
C LYS A 298 -9.31 -12.04 6.80
N THR A 299 -8.33 -11.29 6.35
CA THR A 299 -6.91 -11.65 6.49
C THR A 299 -6.09 -10.39 6.63
N GLY A 300 -5.59 -10.12 7.84
CA GLY A 300 -4.62 -9.06 8.08
C GLY A 300 -3.29 -9.35 7.39
N MET A 301 -2.57 -8.28 7.03
CA MET A 301 -1.22 -8.36 6.51
C MET A 301 -0.26 -7.47 7.30
N THR A 302 0.92 -7.97 7.62
CA THR A 302 2.01 -7.20 8.22
C THR A 302 3.11 -7.04 7.19
N PHE A 303 3.63 -5.83 7.07
CA PHE A 303 4.74 -5.49 6.18
C PHE A 303 5.87 -4.90 7.00
N MET A 304 7.11 -5.29 6.69
CA MET A 304 8.28 -4.64 7.26
C MET A 304 9.44 -4.69 6.27
N PHE A 305 10.40 -3.80 6.48
CA PHE A 305 11.68 -3.89 5.80
C PHE A 305 12.69 -4.66 6.63
N GLY A 306 13.66 -5.25 5.94
CA GLY A 306 14.88 -5.76 6.52
C GLY A 306 16.09 -5.49 5.63
N SER A 307 17.25 -5.88 6.12
CA SER A 307 18.52 -5.84 5.42
C SER A 307 19.16 -7.22 5.37
N VAL A 308 20.21 -7.34 4.56
CA VAL A 308 21.02 -8.56 4.50
C VAL A 308 21.55 -8.94 5.89
N SER A 309 22.16 -8.02 6.64
CA SER A 309 22.67 -8.35 7.98
C SER A 309 21.55 -8.66 8.97
N SER A 310 20.39 -7.99 8.90
CA SER A 310 19.29 -8.30 9.83
C SER A 310 18.63 -9.65 9.51
N LEU A 311 18.57 -10.06 8.24
CA LEU A 311 18.12 -11.40 7.86
C LEU A 311 19.10 -12.50 8.30
N LEU A 312 20.41 -12.30 8.06
CA LEU A 312 21.42 -13.26 8.49
C LEU A 312 21.53 -13.35 10.03
N GLY A 313 21.37 -12.22 10.72
CA GLY A 313 21.40 -12.15 12.17
C GLY A 313 20.12 -12.63 12.86
N ALA A 314 18.99 -12.73 12.15
CA ALA A 314 17.75 -13.27 12.71
C ALA A 314 17.93 -14.76 13.07
N PRO A 315 17.42 -15.26 14.20
CA PRO A 315 17.43 -16.70 14.49
C PRO A 315 16.32 -17.41 13.69
N GLY A 316 16.51 -18.69 13.36
CA GLY A 316 15.47 -19.50 12.70
C GLY A 316 14.15 -19.57 13.50
N SER A 317 14.25 -19.52 14.84
CA SER A 317 13.08 -19.51 15.74
C SER A 317 12.17 -18.31 15.54
N LEU A 318 12.70 -17.15 15.10
CA LEU A 318 11.89 -15.98 14.79
C LEU A 318 10.82 -16.32 13.74
N PHE A 319 11.21 -16.92 12.62
CA PHE A 319 10.26 -17.21 11.55
C PHE A 319 9.19 -18.24 11.95
N ALA A 320 9.55 -19.18 12.83
CA ALA A 320 8.59 -20.10 13.45
C ALA A 320 7.65 -19.44 14.47
N GLU A 321 8.09 -18.37 15.13
CA GLU A 321 7.20 -17.49 15.93
C GLU A 321 6.28 -16.68 15.03
N LEU A 322 6.81 -16.04 13.98
CA LEU A 322 6.04 -15.26 13.01
C LEU A 322 4.95 -16.09 12.33
N GLU A 323 5.23 -17.35 11.98
CA GLU A 323 4.24 -18.25 11.36
C GLU A 323 3.00 -18.46 12.24
N ARG A 324 3.14 -18.36 13.56
CA ARG A 324 2.07 -18.55 14.55
C ARG A 324 1.29 -17.27 14.85
N LEU A 325 1.78 -16.11 14.39
CA LEU A 325 1.12 -14.83 14.59
C LEU A 325 -0.05 -14.65 13.62
N PRO A 326 -1.03 -13.77 13.94
CA PRO A 326 -2.16 -13.53 13.07
C PRO A 326 -1.76 -12.87 11.74
N GLY A 327 -2.49 -13.22 10.68
CA GLY A 327 -2.33 -12.64 9.35
C GLY A 327 -1.19 -13.23 8.52
N ARG A 328 -0.87 -12.58 7.39
CA ARG A 328 0.31 -12.88 6.57
C ARG A 328 1.40 -11.84 6.84
N ILE A 329 2.66 -12.25 6.82
CA ILE A 329 3.79 -11.37 7.11
C ILE A 329 4.70 -11.32 5.89
N CYS A 330 4.90 -10.13 5.34
CA CYS A 330 5.80 -9.85 4.23
C CYS A 330 7.00 -9.04 4.73
N ILE A 331 8.21 -9.54 4.50
CA ILE A 331 9.46 -8.90 4.88
C ILE A 331 10.25 -8.59 3.61
N ASN A 332 10.35 -7.32 3.25
CA ASN A 332 11.12 -6.90 2.08
C ASN A 332 12.57 -6.60 2.45
N ILE A 333 13.51 -7.33 1.86
CA ILE A 333 14.93 -7.21 2.17
C ILE A 333 15.62 -6.35 1.12
N GLY A 334 16.31 -5.30 1.58
CA GLY A 334 17.26 -4.55 0.77
C GLY A 334 18.51 -5.39 0.51
N PHE A 335 18.59 -5.99 -0.68
CA PHE A 335 19.80 -6.66 -1.18
C PHE A 335 20.67 -5.72 -2.02
N GLU A 336 20.02 -4.86 -2.82
CA GLU A 336 20.60 -3.87 -3.72
C GLU A 336 21.39 -4.49 -4.89
N SER A 337 22.36 -5.36 -4.66
CA SER A 337 23.16 -6.01 -5.70
C SER A 337 23.81 -7.30 -5.18
N ALA A 338 24.07 -8.26 -6.07
CA ALA A 338 24.93 -9.43 -5.80
C ALA A 338 26.31 -9.31 -6.47
N ASP A 339 26.72 -8.10 -6.83
CA ASP A 339 28.01 -7.77 -7.42
C ASP A 339 28.77 -6.84 -6.46
N GLN A 340 29.95 -7.26 -6.00
CA GLN A 340 30.73 -6.51 -5.01
C GLN A 340 31.06 -5.08 -5.48
N ARG A 341 31.47 -4.91 -6.74
CA ARG A 341 31.81 -3.60 -7.28
C ARG A 341 30.63 -2.62 -7.21
N THR A 342 29.42 -3.12 -7.46
CA THR A 342 28.19 -2.34 -7.31
C THR A 342 27.89 -2.04 -5.84
N LEU A 343 28.06 -3.02 -4.93
CA LEU A 343 27.87 -2.79 -3.50
C LEU A 343 28.80 -1.68 -2.97
N ASP A 344 30.06 -1.72 -3.39
CA ASP A 344 31.08 -0.70 -3.06
C ASP A 344 30.67 0.67 -3.62
N GLN A 345 30.23 0.73 -4.88
CA GLN A 345 29.73 1.96 -5.51
C GLN A 345 28.52 2.55 -4.78
N LEU A 346 27.63 1.71 -4.25
CA LEU A 346 26.46 2.10 -3.47
C LEU A 346 26.78 2.45 -2.01
N GLY A 347 28.03 2.24 -1.59
CA GLY A 347 28.47 2.41 -0.20
C GLY A 347 27.75 1.46 0.77
N LYS A 348 27.40 0.25 0.32
CA LYS A 348 26.72 -0.73 1.17
C LYS A 348 27.76 -1.60 1.89
N PRO A 349 27.79 -1.64 3.23
CA PRO A 349 28.86 -2.27 3.99
C PRO A 349 28.63 -3.79 4.16
N ILE A 350 28.49 -4.52 3.05
CA ILE A 350 28.31 -5.98 3.03
C ILE A 350 29.07 -6.60 1.85
N SER A 351 29.33 -7.89 1.93
CA SER A 351 29.97 -8.65 0.86
C SER A 351 28.96 -9.27 -0.11
N GLU A 352 29.41 -9.58 -1.32
CA GLU A 352 28.67 -10.42 -2.28
C GLU A 352 28.26 -11.76 -1.66
N SER A 353 29.12 -12.38 -0.86
CA SER A 353 28.80 -13.63 -0.15
C SER A 353 27.62 -13.46 0.82
N ASP A 354 27.56 -12.35 1.57
CA ASP A 354 26.46 -12.08 2.49
C ASP A 354 25.14 -11.97 1.72
N VAL A 355 25.15 -11.31 0.55
CA VAL A 355 23.97 -11.17 -0.31
C VAL A 355 23.50 -12.53 -0.82
N ILE A 356 24.42 -13.37 -1.30
CA ILE A 356 24.10 -14.71 -1.81
C ILE A 356 23.54 -15.59 -0.68
N GLU A 357 24.18 -15.58 0.49
CA GLU A 357 23.73 -16.36 1.65
C GLU A 357 22.34 -15.90 2.12
N ALA A 358 22.12 -14.59 2.26
CA ALA A 358 20.83 -14.04 2.64
C ALA A 358 19.75 -14.34 1.60
N PHE A 359 20.10 -14.36 0.31
CA PHE A 359 19.16 -14.71 -0.75
C PHE A 359 18.76 -16.18 -0.65
N LEU A 360 19.70 -17.10 -0.51
CA LEU A 360 19.40 -18.53 -0.32
C LEU A 360 18.55 -18.75 0.93
N ARG A 361 18.91 -18.11 2.04
CA ARG A 361 18.12 -18.14 3.27
C ARG A 361 16.69 -17.62 3.09
N SER A 362 16.50 -16.55 2.30
CA SER A 362 15.16 -16.06 1.98
C SER A 362 14.31 -17.10 1.25
N GLN A 363 14.94 -17.87 0.35
CA GLN A 363 14.27 -18.94 -0.40
C GLN A 363 13.89 -20.11 0.51
N GLU A 364 14.77 -20.49 1.43
CA GLU A 364 14.50 -21.54 2.44
C GLU A 364 13.33 -21.16 3.36
N ILE A 365 13.30 -19.91 3.84
CA ILE A 365 12.18 -19.39 4.66
C ILE A 365 10.88 -19.44 3.85
N ASN A 366 10.90 -19.00 2.59
CA ASN A 366 9.73 -19.01 1.72
C ASN A 366 9.20 -20.41 1.40
N ASP A 367 10.08 -21.42 1.37
CA ASP A 367 9.69 -22.82 1.18
C ASP A 367 9.15 -23.46 2.48
N THR A 368 9.65 -23.00 3.63
CA THR A 368 9.33 -23.58 4.94
C THR A 368 8.03 -23.04 5.53
N PHE A 369 7.77 -21.74 5.39
CA PHE A 369 6.70 -21.04 6.10
C PHE A 369 5.57 -20.60 5.15
N GLN A 370 4.31 -20.78 5.56
CA GLN A 370 3.16 -20.49 4.71
C GLN A 370 2.70 -19.05 4.86
N SER A 371 2.62 -18.52 6.08
CA SER A 371 2.16 -17.17 6.35
C SER A 371 3.27 -16.12 6.24
N VAL A 372 4.54 -16.52 6.34
CA VAL A 372 5.71 -15.65 6.15
C VAL A 372 6.18 -15.66 4.70
N GLU A 373 6.50 -14.49 4.17
CA GLU A 373 7.11 -14.31 2.84
C GLU A 373 8.23 -13.27 2.89
N ILE A 374 9.42 -13.67 2.46
CA ILE A 374 10.58 -12.79 2.28
C ILE A 374 10.64 -12.39 0.81
N THR A 375 10.60 -11.09 0.53
CA THR A 375 10.76 -10.53 -0.81
C THR A 375 12.09 -9.81 -0.90
N ALA A 376 12.60 -9.63 -2.12
CA ALA A 376 13.93 -9.07 -2.34
C ALA A 376 13.86 -7.79 -3.17
N ASN A 377 14.58 -6.76 -2.72
CA ASN A 377 14.73 -5.51 -3.46
C ASN A 377 16.16 -5.36 -3.99
N PHE A 378 16.28 -5.19 -5.30
CA PHE A 378 17.55 -4.92 -6.00
C PHE A 378 17.47 -3.58 -6.74
N VAL A 379 18.60 -2.88 -6.88
CA VAL A 379 18.64 -1.67 -7.69
C VAL A 379 18.75 -2.02 -9.17
N ILE A 380 18.28 -1.12 -10.03
CA ILE A 380 18.55 -1.16 -11.47
C ILE A 380 18.86 0.24 -12.00
N ASP A 381 19.91 0.33 -12.80
CA ASP A 381 20.27 1.54 -13.53
C ASP A 381 21.26 1.20 -14.66
N GLU A 382 21.31 2.02 -15.70
CA GLU A 382 22.29 1.88 -16.80
C GLU A 382 23.71 2.27 -16.38
N THR A 383 23.84 3.06 -15.31
CA THR A 383 25.12 3.50 -14.75
C THR A 383 25.79 2.45 -13.85
N LEU A 384 25.13 1.32 -13.59
CA LEU A 384 25.70 0.23 -12.81
C LEU A 384 26.73 -0.56 -13.64
N PRO A 385 27.75 -1.17 -12.99
CA PRO A 385 28.71 -2.04 -13.66
C PRO A 385 28.02 -3.14 -14.48
N ALA A 386 28.57 -3.47 -15.65
CA ALA A 386 28.02 -4.56 -16.49
C ALA A 386 27.98 -5.92 -15.75
N THR A 387 28.87 -6.12 -14.77
CA THR A 387 28.91 -7.31 -13.90
C THR A 387 27.68 -7.44 -12.99
N HIS A 388 27.03 -6.32 -12.64
CA HIS A 388 25.77 -6.32 -11.88
C HIS A 388 24.68 -7.14 -12.58
N PHE A 389 24.52 -6.93 -13.89
CA PHE A 389 23.51 -7.66 -14.69
C PHE A 389 23.78 -9.16 -14.67
N THR A 390 25.03 -9.57 -14.84
CA THR A 390 25.44 -10.97 -14.80
C THR A 390 25.18 -11.57 -13.42
N ALA A 391 25.62 -10.91 -12.35
CA ALA A 391 25.45 -11.40 -10.99
C ALA A 391 23.97 -11.57 -10.61
N LEU A 392 23.13 -10.57 -10.92
CA LEU A 392 21.71 -10.63 -10.64
C LEU A 392 21.02 -11.71 -11.50
N SER A 393 21.38 -11.85 -12.78
CA SER A 393 20.83 -12.90 -13.64
C SER A 393 21.14 -14.31 -13.11
N THR A 394 22.38 -14.54 -12.67
CA THR A 394 22.80 -15.81 -12.04
C THR A 394 21.98 -16.09 -10.79
N LEU A 395 21.76 -15.08 -9.95
CA LEU A 395 20.99 -15.22 -8.71
C LEU A 395 19.51 -15.57 -8.98
N LEU A 396 18.88 -14.88 -9.93
CA LEU A 396 17.44 -15.01 -10.20
C LEU A 396 17.08 -16.20 -11.11
N ARG A 397 18.04 -16.72 -11.87
CA ARG A 397 17.83 -17.83 -12.81
C ARG A 397 18.56 -19.10 -12.39
N ASP A 398 19.87 -19.02 -12.23
CA ASP A 398 20.72 -20.21 -12.15
C ASP A 398 20.73 -20.82 -10.75
N ARG A 399 20.58 -19.98 -9.71
CA ARG A 399 20.47 -20.40 -8.30
C ARG A 399 19.05 -20.74 -7.86
N VAL A 400 18.06 -20.59 -8.74
CA VAL A 400 16.65 -20.92 -8.47
C VAL A 400 16.27 -22.13 -9.33
N ASN A 401 16.15 -23.32 -8.75
CA ASN A 401 16.03 -24.56 -9.53
C ASN A 401 14.73 -24.69 -10.36
N ARG A 402 13.67 -23.97 -10.00
CA ARG A 402 12.36 -23.99 -10.68
C ARG A 402 11.63 -22.68 -10.47
N SER A 403 10.67 -22.36 -11.33
CA SER A 403 9.81 -21.20 -11.13
C SER A 403 9.05 -21.29 -9.80
N ARG A 404 8.93 -20.17 -9.08
CA ARG A 404 8.24 -20.10 -7.78
C ARG A 404 7.13 -19.05 -7.80
N SER A 405 6.13 -19.22 -6.92
CA SER A 405 5.03 -18.26 -6.72
C SER A 405 5.24 -17.31 -5.55
N LYS A 406 6.15 -17.64 -4.63
CA LYS A 406 6.57 -16.83 -3.48
C LYS A 406 7.97 -16.25 -3.69
N GLY A 407 8.27 -15.19 -2.95
CA GLY A 407 9.60 -14.58 -2.92
C GLY A 407 9.80 -13.60 -4.05
N SER A 408 8.83 -12.68 -4.20
CA SER A 408 8.85 -11.68 -5.25
C SER A 408 10.13 -10.84 -5.24
N ILE A 409 10.60 -10.51 -6.43
CA ILE A 409 11.72 -9.63 -6.70
C ILE A 409 11.18 -8.28 -7.12
N TYR A 410 11.65 -7.23 -6.46
CA TYR A 410 11.37 -5.86 -6.78
C TYR A 410 12.63 -5.18 -7.29
N LEU A 411 12.53 -4.59 -8.48
CA LEU A 411 13.61 -3.82 -9.08
C LEU A 411 13.34 -2.33 -8.84
N SER A 412 14.28 -1.67 -8.16
CA SER A 412 14.25 -0.25 -7.80
C SER A 412 15.10 0.57 -8.76
N PRO A 413 14.50 1.44 -9.60
CA PRO A 413 15.28 2.41 -10.38
C PRO A 413 16.09 3.33 -9.46
N MET A 414 17.36 3.60 -9.77
CA MET A 414 18.15 4.58 -9.00
C MET A 414 17.83 6.03 -9.38
N GLN A 415 17.55 6.27 -10.65
CA GLN A 415 17.25 7.59 -11.19
C GLN A 415 15.76 7.73 -11.48
N PHE A 416 15.04 8.41 -10.60
CA PHE A 416 13.59 8.63 -10.70
C PHE A 416 13.20 9.77 -11.65
N GLU A 417 14.05 10.79 -11.76
CA GLU A 417 13.76 12.03 -12.50
C GLU A 417 13.96 11.93 -14.02
N ASP A 418 14.54 10.83 -14.50
CA ASP A 418 14.86 10.63 -15.91
C ASP A 418 14.09 9.43 -16.49
N PRO A 419 12.85 9.63 -16.94
CA PRO A 419 12.00 8.57 -17.48
C PRO A 419 12.49 8.15 -18.87
N ARG A 420 13.39 7.17 -18.93
CA ARG A 420 13.85 6.59 -20.21
C ARG A 420 13.20 5.24 -20.48
N ARG A 421 12.68 5.05 -21.70
CA ARG A 421 12.19 3.74 -22.18
C ARG A 421 13.24 2.63 -22.07
N SER A 422 14.52 2.99 -22.17
CA SER A 422 15.64 2.07 -22.00
C SER A 422 15.68 1.38 -20.62
N LYS A 423 15.18 2.04 -19.56
CA LYS A 423 14.99 1.42 -18.23
C LYS A 423 13.96 0.30 -18.24
N LEU A 424 12.87 0.45 -19.01
CA LEU A 424 11.87 -0.61 -19.18
C LEU A 424 12.44 -1.79 -19.98
N PHE A 425 13.27 -1.54 -21.01
CA PHE A 425 13.95 -2.62 -21.71
C PHE A 425 14.89 -3.43 -20.79
N LEU A 426 15.66 -2.74 -19.94
CA LEU A 426 16.51 -3.40 -18.94
C LEU A 426 15.67 -4.22 -17.95
N PHE A 427 14.56 -3.67 -17.46
CA PHE A 427 13.60 -4.38 -16.61
C PHE A 427 13.07 -5.65 -17.29
N TYR A 428 12.57 -5.55 -18.53
CA TYR A 428 12.01 -6.70 -19.25
C TYR A 428 13.06 -7.78 -19.53
N ARG A 429 14.33 -7.39 -19.71
CA ARG A 429 15.44 -8.33 -19.83
C ARG A 429 15.63 -9.17 -18.57
N TYR A 430 15.59 -8.56 -17.38
CA TYR A 430 15.59 -9.31 -16.12
C TYR A 430 14.33 -10.16 -15.96
N LYS A 431 13.16 -9.60 -16.27
CA LYS A 431 11.87 -10.28 -16.13
C LYS A 431 11.80 -11.57 -16.93
N CYS A 432 12.29 -11.58 -18.17
CA CYS A 432 12.29 -12.77 -19.03
C CYS A 432 13.23 -13.87 -18.52
N LEU A 433 14.25 -13.52 -17.72
CA LEU A 433 15.23 -14.48 -17.20
C LEU A 433 14.87 -14.98 -15.80
N SER A 434 14.12 -14.21 -15.03
CA SER A 434 13.78 -14.52 -13.64
C SER A 434 12.89 -15.75 -13.53
N ARG A 435 13.24 -16.65 -12.60
CA ARG A 435 12.36 -17.76 -12.16
C ARG A 435 11.48 -17.37 -10.97
N LEU A 436 11.62 -16.17 -10.45
CA LEU A 436 10.81 -15.60 -9.38
C LEU A 436 9.87 -14.53 -9.94
N PRO A 437 8.71 -14.28 -9.30
CA PRO A 437 7.85 -13.17 -9.67
C PRO A 437 8.66 -11.87 -9.60
N LEU A 438 8.72 -11.12 -10.70
CA LEU A 438 9.58 -9.93 -10.80
C LEU A 438 8.76 -8.73 -11.23
N PHE A 439 8.87 -7.65 -10.43
CA PHE A 439 8.10 -6.41 -10.59
C PHE A 439 9.00 -5.19 -10.45
N LEU A 440 8.60 -4.09 -11.08
CA LEU A 440 9.21 -2.79 -10.85
C LEU A 440 8.62 -2.19 -9.57
N TYR A 441 9.47 -1.66 -8.71
CA TYR A 441 9.02 -1.04 -7.47
C TYR A 441 8.48 0.37 -7.74
N THR A 442 7.17 0.56 -7.53
CA THR A 442 6.53 1.86 -7.44
C THR A 442 6.62 2.41 -6.02
N ILE A 443 7.55 3.33 -5.78
CA ILE A 443 7.81 3.87 -4.44
C ILE A 443 6.67 4.78 -4.01
N GLN A 444 5.98 4.39 -2.93
CA GLN A 444 4.99 5.20 -2.23
C GLN A 444 5.48 5.59 -0.84
N ARG A 445 5.09 6.80 -0.40
CA ARG A 445 5.41 7.43 0.88
C ARG A 445 4.15 8.11 1.42
N TRP A 446 4.17 8.50 2.70
CA TRP A 446 3.12 9.31 3.34
C TRP A 446 3.67 10.60 3.94
#